data_AF-E4XX26-F1
#
_entry.id   AF-E4XX26-F1
#
_cell.length_a   1.000
_cell.length_b   1.000
_cell.length_c   1.000
_cell.angle_alpha   90.00
_cell.angle_beta   90.00
_cell.angle_gamma   90.00
#
_symmetry.space_group_name_H-M   'P 1'
#
loop_
_entity.id
_entity.type
_entity.pdbx_description
1 polymer ?
#
loop_
_entity_poly.entity_id
_entity_poly.type
_entity_poly.pdbx_seq_one_letter_code
_entity_poly.pdbx_strand_id
1 'polypeptide(L)'
;MPLIEHDHRKISDREPSRPPPEISRIIPEDISEPGQEAGCPKWYPDWSALAELQPRIKLDPNKILTPLLTYGPNNQQRGFRETVFLAVKLNRTIVPPGFFKHSTDKDEESESHAHIIAPWHRFDISALATMISTEDPMNIGNNCGRHFQSYFKAKRGYCTYGFSSI
;
A
#
# COMPACT_ATOMS: atom_id res chain seq x y z
N MET A 1 30.89 39.23 -4.54
CA MET A 1 29.96 38.11 -4.79
C MET A 1 28.68 38.71 -5.35
N PRO A 2 28.32 38.47 -6.63
CA PRO A 2 27.10 39.02 -7.19
C PRO A 2 25.90 38.13 -6.83
N LEU A 3 24.78 38.77 -6.52
CA LEU A 3 23.48 38.16 -6.22
C LEU A 3 22.92 37.52 -7.51
N ILE A 4 22.49 36.27 -7.42
CA ILE A 4 21.80 35.56 -8.51
C ILE A 4 20.36 36.08 -8.54
N GLU A 5 19.99 36.78 -9.61
CA GLU A 5 18.59 37.12 -9.92
C GLU A 5 17.80 35.83 -10.22
N HIS A 6 16.67 35.65 -9.54
CA HIS A 6 15.73 34.59 -9.85
C HIS A 6 14.86 35.01 -11.05
N ASP A 7 15.08 34.35 -12.19
CA ASP A 7 14.26 34.46 -13.40
C ASP A 7 12.84 33.93 -13.13
N HIS A 8 11.90 34.84 -12.90
CA HIS A 8 10.47 34.53 -12.81
C HIS A 8 9.88 34.31 -14.21
N ARG A 9 10.19 33.17 -14.84
CA ARG A 9 9.47 32.74 -16.04
C ARG A 9 7.99 32.55 -15.72
N LYS A 10 7.13 33.25 -16.47
CA LYS A 10 5.68 33.11 -16.40
C LYS A 10 5.30 31.66 -16.71
N ILE A 11 4.38 31.13 -15.90
CA ILE A 11 3.82 29.76 -16.02
C ILE A 11 3.21 29.49 -17.41
N SER A 12 2.94 30.54 -18.19
CA SER A 12 2.35 30.48 -19.53
C SER A 12 3.24 29.88 -20.62
N ASP A 13 4.56 29.74 -20.39
CA ASP A 13 5.51 29.29 -21.42
C ASP A 13 5.94 27.82 -21.27
N ARG A 14 5.28 27.05 -20.41
CA ARG A 14 5.53 25.59 -20.31
C ARG A 14 4.76 24.87 -21.42
N GLU A 15 5.50 24.21 -22.31
CA GLU A 15 4.94 23.20 -23.22
C GLU A 15 4.03 22.23 -22.43
N PRO A 16 2.88 21.82 -22.99
CA PRO A 16 2.02 20.82 -22.38
C PRO A 16 2.83 19.53 -22.16
N SER A 17 3.08 19.20 -20.89
CA SER A 17 3.66 17.91 -20.54
C SER A 17 2.81 16.80 -21.14
N ARG A 18 3.43 15.92 -21.92
CA ARG A 18 2.80 14.73 -22.49
C ARG A 18 1.97 14.03 -21.41
N PRO A 19 0.70 13.67 -21.68
CA PRO A 19 -0.12 12.98 -20.70
C PRO A 19 0.62 11.71 -20.25
N PRO A 20 0.56 11.36 -18.94
CA PRO A 20 1.05 10.07 -18.49
C PRO A 20 0.43 8.97 -19.36
N PRO A 21 1.16 7.90 -19.71
CA PRO A 21 0.57 6.77 -20.40
C PRO A 21 -0.64 6.29 -19.59
N GLU A 22 -1.80 6.16 -20.24
CA GLU A 22 -3.00 5.58 -19.65
C GLU A 22 -2.64 4.21 -19.11
N ILE A 23 -2.47 4.12 -17.79
CA ILE A 23 -2.50 2.84 -17.09
C ILE A 23 -3.98 2.47 -17.15
N SER A 24 -4.36 1.64 -18.11
CA SER A 24 -5.65 0.95 -18.10
C SER A 24 -5.81 0.37 -16.71
N ARG A 25 -6.75 0.92 -15.93
CA ARG A 25 -7.03 0.41 -14.59
C ARG A 25 -7.38 -1.07 -14.76
N ILE A 26 -6.58 -1.94 -14.14
CA ILE A 26 -6.88 -3.39 -14.05
C ILE A 26 -7.93 -3.64 -12.97
N ILE A 27 -8.40 -2.58 -12.31
CA ILE A 27 -9.68 -2.62 -11.60
C ILE A 27 -10.75 -2.45 -12.68
N PRO A 28 -11.70 -3.40 -12.83
CA PRO A 28 -12.79 -3.25 -13.77
C PRO A 28 -13.40 -1.87 -13.60
N GLU A 29 -13.39 -1.06 -14.67
CA GLU A 29 -14.32 0.05 -14.72
C GLU A 29 -15.71 -0.54 -14.58
N ASP A 30 -16.53 0.09 -13.74
CA ASP A 30 -17.90 -0.30 -13.43
C ASP A 30 -18.78 -0.10 -14.68
N ILE A 31 -18.51 -0.87 -15.74
CA ILE A 31 -19.40 -1.04 -16.87
C ILE A 31 -20.39 -2.09 -16.40
N SER A 32 -21.47 -1.60 -15.81
CA SER A 32 -22.67 -2.39 -15.59
C SER A 32 -23.20 -2.80 -16.97
N GLU A 33 -22.78 -3.97 -17.46
CA GLU A 33 -23.46 -4.60 -18.58
C GLU A 33 -24.89 -4.97 -18.15
N PRO A 34 -25.90 -4.72 -19.01
CA PRO A 34 -27.28 -5.01 -18.65
C PRO A 34 -27.50 -6.52 -18.61
N GLY A 35 -27.45 -7.10 -17.40
CA GLY A 35 -27.76 -8.51 -17.17
C GLY A 35 -26.93 -9.22 -16.10
N GLN A 36 -25.97 -8.55 -15.47
CA GLN A 36 -25.19 -9.16 -14.41
C GLN A 36 -25.98 -9.16 -13.09
N GLU A 37 -26.27 -10.34 -12.54
CA GLU A 37 -26.81 -10.46 -11.17
C GLU A 37 -25.96 -9.58 -10.25
N ALA A 38 -26.62 -8.82 -9.36
CA ALA A 38 -25.99 -7.91 -8.42
C ALA A 38 -25.19 -8.67 -7.34
N GLY A 39 -24.16 -9.40 -7.77
CA GLY A 39 -23.14 -9.95 -6.91
C GLY A 39 -22.19 -8.82 -6.51
N CYS A 40 -21.83 -8.78 -5.23
CA CYS A 40 -20.78 -7.88 -4.76
C CYS A 40 -19.55 -7.99 -5.68
N PRO A 41 -18.90 -6.86 -6.03
CA PRO A 41 -17.72 -6.90 -6.89
C PRO A 41 -16.66 -7.82 -6.28
N LYS A 42 -15.84 -8.45 -7.13
CA LYS A 42 -14.73 -9.28 -6.67
C LYS A 42 -13.71 -8.38 -5.97
N TRP A 43 -13.79 -8.33 -4.64
CA TRP A 43 -12.95 -7.44 -3.83
C TRP A 43 -11.50 -7.90 -3.77
N TYR A 44 -11.23 -9.20 -3.86
CA TYR A 44 -9.86 -9.73 -3.84
C TYR A 44 -9.19 -9.53 -5.21
N PRO A 45 -8.07 -8.79 -5.29
CA PRO A 45 -7.37 -8.55 -6.55
C PRO A 45 -6.90 -9.84 -7.20
N ASP A 46 -6.85 -9.85 -8.53
CA ASP A 46 -6.19 -10.92 -9.27
C ASP A 46 -4.67 -10.75 -9.19
N TRP A 47 -4.05 -11.38 -8.19
CA TRP A 47 -2.60 -11.31 -7.98
C TRP A 47 -1.79 -11.98 -9.07
N SER A 48 -2.37 -12.93 -9.81
CA SER A 48 -1.71 -13.52 -10.99
C SER A 48 -1.57 -12.47 -12.09
N ALA A 49 -2.64 -11.71 -12.36
CA ALA A 49 -2.58 -10.59 -13.31
C ALA A 49 -1.65 -9.46 -12.82
N LEU A 50 -1.65 -9.15 -11.52
CA LEU A 50 -0.74 -8.15 -10.95
C LEU A 50 0.73 -8.57 -11.04
N ALA A 51 1.05 -9.86 -10.95
CA ALA A 51 2.41 -10.37 -11.07
C ALA A 51 2.98 -10.24 -12.50
N GLU A 52 2.12 -10.12 -13.52
CA GLU A 52 2.53 -9.88 -14.90
C GLU A 52 2.92 -8.42 -15.16
N LEU A 53 2.48 -7.50 -14.29
CA LEU A 53 2.85 -6.09 -14.37
C LEU A 53 4.35 -5.92 -14.20
N GLN A 54 4.95 -5.07 -15.04
CA GLN A 54 6.34 -4.67 -14.90
C GLN A 54 6.44 -3.42 -14.02
N PRO A 55 6.84 -3.52 -12.74
CA PRO A 55 6.98 -2.36 -11.88
C PRO A 55 8.07 -1.43 -12.42
N ARG A 56 7.78 -0.13 -12.43
CA ARG A 56 8.77 0.91 -12.81
C ARG A 56 9.97 0.91 -11.88
N ILE A 57 9.75 0.64 -10.59
CA ILE A 57 10.78 0.49 -9.57
C ILE A 57 10.86 -0.98 -9.17
N LYS A 58 11.85 -1.68 -9.71
CA LYS A 58 12.13 -3.09 -9.39
C LYS A 58 12.97 -3.18 -8.12
N LEU A 59 12.49 -3.94 -7.13
CA LEU A 59 13.17 -4.17 -5.84
C LEU A 59 13.54 -5.64 -5.67
N ASP A 60 14.32 -5.95 -4.63
CA ASP A 60 14.72 -7.31 -4.28
C ASP A 60 13.49 -8.17 -3.91
N PRO A 61 13.16 -9.23 -4.67
CA PRO A 61 12.01 -10.09 -4.38
C PRO A 61 12.22 -10.95 -3.13
N ASN A 62 13.47 -11.12 -2.67
CA ASN A 62 13.79 -11.93 -1.50
C ASN A 62 13.79 -11.13 -0.20
N LYS A 63 13.57 -9.81 -0.27
CA LYS A 63 13.52 -8.94 0.91
C LYS A 63 12.22 -8.20 0.95
N ILE A 64 11.41 -8.52 1.94
CA ILE A 64 10.08 -7.95 2.08
C ILE A 64 10.09 -6.81 3.11
N LEU A 65 9.22 -5.83 2.89
CA LEU A 65 8.88 -4.78 3.85
C LEU A 65 7.35 -4.65 3.94
N THR A 66 6.81 -4.78 5.15
CA THR A 66 5.41 -4.46 5.44
C THR A 66 5.33 -3.64 6.73
N PRO A 67 4.58 -2.52 6.76
CA PRO A 67 4.44 -1.71 7.95
C PRO A 67 3.26 -2.17 8.82
N LEU A 68 3.35 -1.94 10.14
CA LEU A 68 2.20 -2.05 11.03
C LEU A 68 1.70 -0.64 11.39
N LEU A 69 0.46 -0.32 11.01
CA LEU A 69 -0.07 1.05 11.03
C LEU A 69 -1.32 1.13 11.91
N THR A 70 -1.15 1.25 13.23
CA THR A 70 -2.25 1.11 14.21
C THR A 70 -2.98 2.41 14.58
N TYR A 71 -2.57 3.55 14.01
CA TYR A 71 -3.20 4.85 14.33
C TYR A 71 -4.40 5.12 13.42
N GLY A 72 -5.06 6.28 13.58
CA GLY A 72 -6.26 6.60 12.82
C GLY A 72 -6.09 6.57 11.29
N PRO A 73 -7.18 6.40 10.51
CA PRO A 73 -7.12 6.08 9.07
C PRO A 73 -6.19 6.96 8.23
N ASN A 74 -6.21 8.27 8.44
CA ASN A 74 -5.34 9.21 7.70
C ASN A 74 -3.85 9.00 8.02
N ASN A 75 -3.51 8.69 9.28
CA ASN A 75 -2.14 8.40 9.68
C ASN A 75 -1.65 7.09 9.07
N GLN A 76 -2.54 6.12 8.87
CA GLN A 76 -2.17 4.87 8.21
C GLN A 76 -1.83 5.13 6.74
N GLN A 77 -2.64 5.89 6.01
CA GLN A 77 -2.32 6.22 4.61
C GLN A 77 -1.00 6.97 4.48
N ARG A 78 -0.76 7.96 5.36
CA ARG A 78 0.50 8.69 5.41
C ARG A 78 1.70 7.76 5.72
N GLY A 79 1.57 6.91 6.73
CA GLY A 79 2.61 5.96 7.11
C GLY A 79 2.90 4.93 6.02
N PHE A 80 1.87 4.50 5.27
CA PHE A 80 2.06 3.62 4.12
C PHE A 80 2.84 4.33 3.00
N ARG A 81 2.49 5.58 2.66
CA ARG A 81 3.25 6.38 1.68
C ARG A 81 4.73 6.53 2.07
N GLU A 82 5.00 6.79 3.35
CA GLU A 82 6.36 6.88 3.89
C GLU A 82 7.08 5.51 3.80
N THR A 83 6.37 4.42 4.01
CA THR A 83 6.91 3.05 3.85
C THR A 83 7.27 2.76 2.39
N VAL A 84 6.50 3.25 1.42
CA VAL A 84 6.86 3.14 0.00
C VAL A 84 8.22 3.78 -0.28
N PHE A 85 8.48 4.95 0.28
CA PHE A 85 9.79 5.59 0.16
C PHE A 85 10.91 4.78 0.82
N LEU A 86 10.65 4.20 2.01
CA LEU A 86 11.62 3.34 2.70
C LEU A 86 11.93 2.06 1.93
N ALA A 87 10.93 1.44 1.30
CA ALA A 87 11.10 0.26 0.47
C ALA A 87 12.12 0.49 -0.66
N VAL A 88 12.03 1.64 -1.33
CA VAL A 88 13.00 2.05 -2.35
C VAL A 88 14.40 2.20 -1.75
N LYS A 89 14.51 2.89 -0.62
CA LYS A 89 15.83 3.13 0.02
C LYS A 89 16.48 1.87 0.56
N LEU A 90 15.69 0.90 1.01
CA LEU A 90 16.16 -0.36 1.57
C LEU A 90 16.27 -1.47 0.51
N ASN A 91 15.84 -1.20 -0.73
CA ASN A 91 15.70 -2.18 -1.79
C ASN A 91 14.88 -3.42 -1.36
N ARG A 92 13.66 -3.19 -0.87
CA ARG A 92 12.76 -4.24 -0.36
C ARG A 92 11.39 -4.20 -1.01
N THR A 93 10.95 -5.32 -1.56
CA THR A 93 9.61 -5.49 -2.13
C THR A 93 8.53 -5.24 -1.07
N ILE A 94 7.48 -4.50 -1.45
CA ILE A 94 6.43 -4.10 -0.52
C ILE A 94 5.37 -5.18 -0.42
N VAL A 95 4.94 -5.47 0.80
CA VAL A 95 3.66 -6.13 1.05
C VAL A 95 2.70 -5.12 1.66
N PRO A 96 1.61 -4.77 0.96
CA PRO A 96 0.55 -3.90 1.47
C PRO A 96 0.02 -4.36 2.82
N PRO A 97 -0.07 -3.47 3.82
CA PRO A 97 -0.51 -3.84 5.15
C PRO A 97 -2.03 -4.00 5.22
N GLY A 98 -2.50 -4.72 6.23
CA GLY A 98 -3.86 -4.54 6.72
C GLY A 98 -4.01 -3.15 7.32
N PHE A 99 -5.11 -2.47 7.00
CA PHE A 99 -5.51 -1.21 7.63
C PHE A 99 -6.45 -1.48 8.78
N PHE A 100 -6.61 -0.54 9.70
CA PHE A 100 -7.48 -0.70 10.86
C PHE A 100 -8.59 0.35 10.85
N LYS A 101 -9.80 -0.04 11.30
CA LYS A 101 -10.85 0.93 11.64
C LYS A 101 -10.39 1.85 12.78
N HIS A 102 -10.99 3.04 12.88
CA HIS A 102 -10.70 3.91 14.03
C HIS A 102 -11.33 3.32 15.30
N SER A 103 -10.72 3.53 16.46
CA SER A 103 -11.24 3.02 17.75
C SER A 103 -12.59 3.61 18.16
N THR A 104 -13.08 4.61 17.45
CA THR A 104 -14.39 5.24 17.67
C THR A 104 -15.46 4.75 16.71
N ASP A 105 -15.11 3.93 15.71
CA ASP A 105 -16.09 3.18 14.94
C ASP A 105 -16.64 2.08 15.84
N LYS A 106 -17.81 2.33 16.43
CA LYS A 106 -18.56 1.32 17.17
C LYS A 106 -19.37 0.54 16.14
N ASP A 107 -18.88 -0.63 15.76
CA ASP A 107 -19.75 -1.63 15.14
C ASP A 107 -20.59 -2.24 16.27
N GLU A 108 -21.83 -1.77 16.45
CA GLU A 108 -22.68 -2.18 17.57
C GLU A 108 -23.16 -3.64 17.51
N GLU A 109 -22.91 -4.38 16.42
CA GLU A 109 -23.51 -5.71 16.20
C GLU A 109 -22.58 -6.84 15.74
N SER A 110 -21.26 -6.65 15.63
CA SER A 110 -20.39 -7.73 15.13
C SER A 110 -19.36 -8.17 16.16
N GLU A 111 -19.62 -9.32 16.80
CA GLU A 111 -18.66 -10.14 17.57
C GLU A 111 -17.47 -10.64 16.74
N SER A 112 -17.31 -10.21 15.48
CA SER A 112 -16.18 -10.56 14.64
C SER A 112 -15.02 -9.58 14.86
N HIS A 113 -14.05 -10.02 15.67
CA HIS A 113 -12.82 -9.35 16.09
C HIS A 113 -11.82 -8.93 14.99
N ALA A 114 -12.23 -8.71 13.75
CA ALA A 114 -11.34 -8.23 12.69
C ALA A 114 -11.69 -6.79 12.31
N HIS A 115 -11.20 -5.81 13.09
CA HIS A 115 -11.13 -4.39 12.70
C HIS A 115 -10.16 -4.14 11.53
N ILE A 116 -9.81 -5.17 10.76
CA ILE A 116 -8.80 -5.14 9.70
C ILE A 116 -9.50 -4.95 8.35
N ILE A 117 -9.12 -3.89 7.65
CA ILE A 117 -9.56 -3.54 6.31
C ILE A 117 -8.45 -3.94 5.35
N ALA A 118 -8.80 -4.72 4.34
CA ALA A 118 -7.85 -5.14 3.32
C ALA A 118 -7.29 -3.93 2.53
N PRO A 119 -6.03 -3.99 2.07
CA PRO A 119 -5.35 -2.85 1.43
C PRO A 119 -6.05 -2.35 0.16
N TRP A 120 -6.60 -3.26 -0.64
CA TRP A 120 -7.33 -2.93 -1.87
C TRP A 120 -8.65 -2.18 -1.64
N HIS A 121 -9.14 -2.09 -0.39
CA HIS A 121 -10.26 -1.19 -0.04
C HIS A 121 -9.79 0.25 0.28
N ARG A 122 -8.48 0.51 0.31
CA ARG A 122 -7.91 1.82 0.67
C ARG A 122 -7.21 2.52 -0.49
N PHE A 123 -6.67 1.77 -1.44
CA PHE A 123 -5.99 2.32 -2.59
C PHE A 123 -5.98 1.34 -3.77
N ASP A 124 -5.68 1.87 -4.96
CA ASP A 124 -5.52 1.09 -6.18
C ASP A 124 -4.24 0.25 -6.13
N ILE A 125 -4.41 -1.06 -5.91
CA ILE A 125 -3.33 -2.04 -5.84
C ILE A 125 -2.59 -2.17 -7.18
N SER A 126 -3.29 -1.97 -8.31
CA SER A 126 -2.73 -2.09 -9.65
C SER A 126 -1.80 -0.92 -9.94
N ALA A 127 -2.20 0.29 -9.52
CA ALA A 127 -1.34 1.47 -9.58
C ALA A 127 -0.07 1.29 -8.73
N LEU A 128 -0.19 0.69 -7.54
CA LEU A 128 0.96 0.35 -6.70
C LEU A 128 1.88 -0.67 -7.40
N ALA A 129 1.34 -1.79 -7.88
CA ALA A 129 2.09 -2.85 -8.55
C ALA A 129 2.76 -2.40 -9.86
N THR A 130 2.14 -1.46 -10.59
CA THR A 130 2.76 -0.83 -11.77
C THR A 130 3.91 0.10 -11.39
N MET A 131 3.86 0.71 -10.21
CA MET A 131 4.87 1.66 -9.75
C MET A 131 6.08 0.97 -9.11
N ILE A 132 5.87 -0.01 -8.25
CA ILE A 132 6.91 -0.61 -7.38
C ILE A 132 6.65 -2.10 -7.15
N SER A 133 7.71 -2.90 -7.02
CA SER A 133 7.61 -4.32 -6.67
C SER A 133 6.70 -4.52 -5.45
N THR A 134 5.62 -5.27 -5.65
CA THR A 134 4.53 -5.48 -4.69
C THR A 134 4.15 -6.96 -4.66
N GLU A 135 3.92 -7.51 -3.46
CA GLU A 135 3.60 -8.93 -3.23
C GLU A 135 2.25 -9.12 -2.53
N ASP A 136 1.67 -10.30 -2.70
CA ASP A 136 0.37 -10.66 -2.12
C ASP A 136 0.48 -10.83 -0.59
N PRO A 137 -0.24 -10.01 0.20
CA PRO A 137 -0.24 -10.13 1.66
C PRO A 137 -0.82 -11.47 2.15
N MET A 138 -1.65 -12.16 1.37
CA MET A 138 -2.24 -13.45 1.77
C MET A 138 -1.28 -14.62 1.57
N ASN A 139 -0.37 -14.53 0.59
CA ASN A 139 0.59 -15.61 0.31
C ASN A 139 1.98 -15.41 0.94
N ILE A 140 2.30 -14.20 1.41
CA ILE A 140 3.65 -13.92 1.92
C ILE A 140 4.06 -14.79 3.12
N GLY A 141 3.11 -15.21 3.94
CA GLY A 141 3.40 -16.11 5.06
C GLY A 141 4.02 -17.43 4.61
N ASN A 142 3.59 -17.97 3.48
CA ASN A 142 4.16 -19.19 2.91
C ASN A 142 5.54 -18.92 2.30
N ASN A 143 5.69 -17.79 1.58
CA ASN A 143 6.94 -17.40 0.92
C ASN A 143 8.07 -17.09 1.91
N CYS A 144 7.75 -16.55 3.08
CA CYS A 144 8.71 -16.18 4.11
C CYS A 144 8.82 -17.21 5.26
N GLY A 145 8.23 -18.40 5.14
CA GLY A 145 8.30 -19.42 6.21
C GLY A 145 7.68 -18.95 7.53
N ARG A 146 6.62 -18.12 7.46
CA ARG A 146 5.77 -17.65 8.56
C ARG A 146 6.50 -16.95 9.71
N HIS A 147 7.66 -16.36 9.44
CA HIS A 147 8.42 -15.59 10.43
C HIS A 147 8.84 -14.23 9.87
N PHE A 148 9.09 -13.29 10.76
CA PHE A 148 9.72 -12.01 10.43
C PHE A 148 11.17 -12.04 10.90
N GLN A 149 12.08 -11.63 10.03
CA GLN A 149 13.50 -11.59 10.35
C GLN A 149 13.87 -10.41 11.25
N SER A 150 13.19 -9.28 11.12
CA SER A 150 13.50 -8.06 11.87
C SER A 150 12.27 -7.18 12.01
N TYR A 151 12.21 -6.45 13.13
CA TYR A 151 11.14 -5.51 13.43
C TYR A 151 11.74 -4.17 13.82
N PHE A 152 11.32 -3.10 13.15
CA PHE A 152 11.75 -1.74 13.44
C PHE A 152 10.61 -0.96 14.08
N LYS A 153 10.89 -0.37 15.24
CA LYS A 153 9.89 0.28 16.06
C LYS A 153 10.26 1.74 16.27
N ALA A 154 9.48 2.64 15.69
CA ALA A 154 9.71 4.08 15.80
C ALA A 154 9.32 4.68 17.17
N LYS A 155 8.58 3.94 18.03
CA LYS A 155 8.11 4.41 19.33
C LYS A 155 8.51 3.45 20.45
N ARG A 156 9.07 3.96 21.55
CA ARG A 156 9.56 3.14 22.69
C ARG A 156 8.52 2.13 23.26
N GLY A 157 7.21 2.42 23.24
CA GLY A 157 6.20 1.77 24.12
C GLY A 157 5.54 0.42 23.74
N TYR A 158 5.46 -0.03 22.48
CA TYR A 158 4.71 -1.26 22.09
C TYR A 158 5.28 -2.64 22.55
N CYS A 159 6.25 -2.68 23.47
CA CYS A 159 6.86 -3.93 23.98
C CYS A 159 7.04 -3.86 25.51
N THR A 160 6.08 -3.30 26.22
CA THR A 160 5.99 -3.43 27.67
C THR A 160 4.94 -4.46 28.00
N TYR A 161 5.19 -5.73 27.67
CA TYR A 161 4.69 -6.90 28.37
C TYR A 161 5.52 -8.10 27.92
N GLY A 162 6.27 -8.69 28.85
CA GLY A 162 6.90 -9.99 28.63
C GLY A 162 8.26 -10.16 29.27
N PHE A 163 8.30 -10.41 30.57
CA PHE A 163 9.03 -11.56 31.10
C PHE A 163 8.20 -12.15 32.24
N SER A 164 7.34 -13.11 31.89
CA SER A 164 7.01 -14.21 32.80
C SER A 164 7.54 -15.45 32.11
N SER A 165 8.57 -16.02 32.72
CA SER A 165 9.24 -17.27 32.37
C SER A 165 8.25 -18.45 32.41
N ILE A 166 8.34 -19.31 31.40
CA ILE A 166 8.08 -20.74 31.57
C ILE A 166 9.35 -21.35 32.17
#